data_AF-A0A1I0YLC8-F1
#
_entry.id   AF-A0A1I0YLC8-F1
#
_cell.length_a   1.000
_cell.length_b   1.000
_cell.length_c   1.000
_cell.angle_alpha   90.00
_cell.angle_beta   90.00
_cell.angle_gamma   90.00
#
_symmetry.space_group_name_H-M   'P 1'
#
loop_
_entity.id
_entity.type
_entity.pdbx_description
1 polymer ?
#
loop_
_entity_poly.entity_id
_entity_poly.type
_entity_poly.pdbx_seq_one_letter_code
_entity_poly.pdbx_strand_id
1 'polypeptide(L)'
;METNPNEEPVPAVPEDDYNDSGTPSFDYVRDRIENRFATATGATELAEGTPEGASLDQQLADRDQAAKEKLAQIRRSMRGE
;
A
#
# COMPACT_ATOMS: atom_id res chain seq x y z
N MET A 1 1.81 -44.28 15.57
CA MET A 1 1.78 -43.17 14.60
C MET A 1 1.87 -41.90 15.42
N GLU A 2 3.09 -41.39 15.63
CA GLU A 2 3.31 -40.12 16.34
C GLU A 2 2.81 -38.98 15.45
N THR A 3 1.83 -38.22 15.95
CA THR A 3 1.37 -36.99 15.31
C THR A 3 2.37 -35.89 15.64
N ASN A 4 3.01 -35.31 14.62
CA ASN A 4 3.95 -34.21 14.77
C ASN A 4 3.17 -32.93 15.16
N PRO A 5 3.41 -32.32 16.33
CA PRO A 5 2.63 -31.18 16.82
C PRO A 5 2.95 -29.84 16.11
N ASN A 6 3.83 -29.85 15.11
CA ASN A 6 4.32 -28.63 14.43
C ASN A 6 3.93 -28.55 12.95
N GLU A 7 2.92 -29.31 12.52
CA GLU A 7 2.39 -29.24 11.16
C GLU A 7 1.32 -28.14 11.11
N GLU A 8 1.73 -26.91 10.78
CA GLU A 8 0.79 -25.82 10.48
C GLU A 8 -0.12 -26.27 9.32
N PRO A 9 -1.45 -26.06 9.41
CA PRO A 9 -2.35 -26.43 8.32
C PRO A 9 -1.97 -25.62 7.09
N VAL A 10 -1.39 -26.30 6.09
CA VAL A 10 -1.21 -25.69 4.77
C VAL A 10 -2.61 -25.31 4.27
N PRO A 11 -2.84 -24.05 3.84
CA PRO A 11 -4.12 -23.68 3.27
C PRO A 11 -4.37 -24.60 2.08
N ALA A 12 -5.44 -25.40 2.17
CA ALA A 12 -5.83 -26.31 1.10
C ALA A 12 -6.17 -25.46 -0.12
N VAL A 13 -5.31 -25.50 -1.12
CA VAL A 13 -5.58 -24.91 -2.43
C VAL A 13 -6.68 -25.78 -3.06
N PRO A 14 -7.83 -25.22 -3.47
CA PRO A 14 -8.83 -25.96 -4.24
C PRO A 14 -8.16 -26.73 -5.37
N GLU A 15 -8.51 -28.02 -5.53
CA GLU A 15 -7.88 -28.91 -6.53
C GLU A 15 -7.99 -28.38 -7.97
N ASP A 16 -8.92 -27.45 -8.24
CA ASP A 16 -9.22 -26.87 -9.55
C ASP A 16 -8.46 -25.56 -9.87
N ASP A 17 -7.67 -25.03 -8.94
CA ASP A 17 -6.96 -23.75 -9.15
C ASP A 17 -5.82 -23.87 -10.16
N TYR A 18 -5.22 -25.06 -10.27
CA TYR A 18 -4.09 -25.34 -11.14
C TYR A 18 -4.26 -26.69 -11.83
N ASN A 19 -3.93 -26.77 -13.11
CA ASN A 19 -3.86 -28.05 -13.81
C ASN A 19 -2.58 -28.83 -13.46
N ASP A 20 -2.48 -30.09 -13.90
CA ASP A 20 -1.32 -30.97 -13.66
C ASP A 20 0.02 -30.40 -14.16
N SER A 21 -0.02 -29.44 -15.09
CA SER A 21 1.16 -28.74 -15.60
C SER A 21 1.51 -27.47 -14.80
N GLY A 22 0.79 -27.21 -13.70
CA GLY A 22 0.94 -26.03 -12.86
C GLY A 22 0.43 -24.72 -13.47
N THR A 23 -0.41 -24.80 -14.51
CA THR A 23 -1.04 -23.61 -15.11
C THR A 23 -2.30 -23.27 -14.34
N PRO A 24 -2.48 -22.01 -13.89
CA PRO A 24 -3.66 -21.62 -13.13
C PRO A 24 -4.92 -21.58 -14.01
N SER A 25 -6.06 -21.87 -13.41
CA SER A 25 -7.36 -21.68 -14.04
C SER A 25 -7.69 -20.18 -14.21
N PHE A 26 -8.58 -19.86 -15.15
CA PHE A 26 -8.99 -18.48 -15.37
C PHE A 26 -9.69 -17.89 -14.14
N ASP A 27 -10.56 -18.66 -13.50
CA ASP A 27 -11.30 -18.23 -12.31
C ASP A 27 -10.35 -17.93 -11.14
N TYR A 28 -9.33 -18.78 -10.92
CA TYR A 28 -8.32 -18.52 -9.90
C TYR A 28 -7.54 -17.22 -10.14
N VAL A 29 -7.14 -16.95 -11.38
CA VAL A 29 -6.46 -15.70 -11.73
C VAL A 29 -7.38 -14.49 -11.53
N ARG A 30 -8.66 -14.60 -11.94
CA ARG A 30 -9.66 -13.53 -11.75
C ARG A 30 -9.84 -13.21 -10.27
N ASP A 31 -10.15 -14.21 -9.46
CA ASP A 31 -10.40 -14.04 -8.03
C ASP A 31 -9.16 -13.47 -7.31
N ARG A 32 -7.95 -13.88 -7.72
CA ARG A 32 -6.70 -13.33 -7.18
C ARG A 32 -6.49 -11.86 -7.56
N ILE A 33 -6.84 -11.47 -8.78
CA ILE A 33 -6.76 -10.07 -9.23
C ILE A 33 -7.78 -9.22 -8.47
N GLU A 34 -9.02 -9.68 -8.37
CA GLU A 34 -10.09 -8.96 -7.66
C GLU A 34 -9.76 -8.76 -6.19
N ASN A 35 -9.27 -9.79 -5.50
CA ASN A 35 -8.82 -9.69 -4.11
C ASN A 35 -7.67 -8.69 -3.94
N ARG A 36 -6.68 -8.72 -4.84
CA ARG A 36 -5.55 -7.76 -4.80
C ARG A 36 -6.01 -6.33 -5.07
N PHE A 37 -6.93 -6.15 -6.01
CA PHE A 37 -7.48 -4.85 -6.34
C PHE A 37 -8.26 -4.27 -5.15
N ALA A 38 -9.20 -5.04 -4.59
CA ALA A 38 -9.97 -4.63 -3.42
C ALA A 38 -9.07 -4.30 -2.22
N THR A 39 -8.04 -5.12 -1.97
CA THR A 39 -7.07 -4.86 -0.90
C THR A 39 -6.27 -3.59 -1.17
N ALA A 40 -5.79 -3.37 -2.39
CA ALA A 40 -5.03 -2.17 -2.74
C ALA A 40 -5.86 -0.90 -2.57
N THR A 41 -7.14 -0.93 -2.99
CA THR A 41 -8.07 0.19 -2.81
C THR A 41 -8.30 0.52 -1.33
N GLY A 42 -8.49 -0.49 -0.47
CA GLY A 42 -8.68 -0.24 0.97
C GLY A 42 -7.38 0.11 1.71
N ALA A 43 -6.23 -0.40 1.27
CA ALA A 43 -4.95 -0.20 1.92
C ALA A 43 -4.47 1.26 1.84
N THR A 44 -4.77 1.98 0.76
CA THR A 44 -4.42 3.40 0.66
C THR A 44 -5.17 4.26 1.67
N GLU A 45 -6.48 4.03 1.83
CA GLU A 45 -7.30 4.74 2.82
C GLU A 45 -6.85 4.43 4.25
N LEU A 46 -6.51 3.16 4.52
CA LEU A 46 -5.99 2.77 5.83
C LEU A 46 -4.61 3.37 6.10
N ALA A 47 -3.73 3.42 5.11
CA ALA A 47 -2.40 4.01 5.22
C ALA A 47 -2.46 5.52 5.52
N GLU A 48 -3.38 6.25 4.88
CA GLU A 48 -3.65 7.66 5.18
C GLU A 48 -4.14 7.88 6.62
N GLY A 49 -4.92 6.95 7.16
CA GLY A 49 -5.42 7.00 8.54
C GLY A 49 -4.39 6.65 9.63
N THR A 50 -3.16 6.28 9.27
CA THR A 50 -2.12 5.94 10.26
C THR A 50 -1.44 7.19 10.86
N PRO A 51 -0.90 7.11 12.09
CA PRO A 51 -0.06 8.18 12.66
C PRO A 51 1.13 8.53 11.75
N GLU A 52 1.72 7.54 11.08
CA GLU A 52 2.80 7.72 10.13
C GLU A 52 2.34 8.51 8.89
N GLY A 53 1.15 8.20 8.34
CA GLY A 53 0.53 8.95 7.25
C GLY A 53 0.27 10.41 7.63
N ALA A 54 -0.34 10.65 8.79
CA ALA A 54 -0.55 12.00 9.31
C ALA A 54 0.77 12.78 9.51
N SER A 55 1.85 12.10 9.91
CA SER A 55 3.17 12.71 10.05
C SER A 55 3.80 13.12 8.71
N LEU A 56 3.54 12.36 7.64
CA LEU A 56 4.02 12.68 6.29
C LEU A 56 3.30 13.92 5.74
N ASP A 57 1.98 13.99 5.93
CA ASP A 57 1.18 15.15 5.51
C ASP A 57 1.62 16.43 6.21
N GLN A 58 1.90 16.35 7.52
CA GLN A 58 2.42 17.48 8.27
C GLN A 58 3.79 17.94 7.72
N GLN A 59 4.70 17.01 7.44
CA GLN A 59 6.01 17.33 6.86
C GLN A 59 5.90 18.00 5.49
N LEU A 60 4.96 17.55 4.64
CA LEU A 60 4.69 18.18 3.34
C LEU A 60 4.14 19.60 3.51
N ALA A 61 3.20 19.80 4.43
CA ALA A 61 2.63 21.11 4.74
C ALA A 61 3.70 22.10 5.25
N ASP A 62 4.56 21.64 6.16
CA ASP A 62 5.66 22.44 6.72
C ASP A 62 6.67 22.83 5.62
N ARG A 63 7.02 21.88 4.74
CA ARG A 63 7.90 22.12 3.59
C ARG A 63 7.30 23.16 2.64
N ASP A 64 6.02 23.04 2.32
CA ASP A 64 5.35 23.96 1.41
C ASP A 64 5.22 25.37 2.01
N GLN A 65 4.99 25.47 3.32
CA GLN A 65 5.01 26.74 4.03
C GLN A 65 6.39 27.38 4.01
N ALA A 66 7.45 26.62 4.32
CA ALA A 66 8.83 27.09 4.26
C ALA A 66 9.21 27.55 2.84
N ALA A 67 8.77 26.82 1.81
CA ALA A 67 8.98 27.21 0.42
C ALA A 67 8.27 28.55 0.08
N LYS A 68 7.02 28.73 0.51
CA LYS A 68 6.27 29.98 0.32
C LYS A 68 6.96 31.16 1.01
N GLU A 69 7.41 30.99 2.24
CA GLU A 69 8.13 32.01 3.00
C GLU A 69 9.44 32.40 2.32
N LYS A 70 10.20 31.41 1.83
CA LYS A 70 11.43 31.66 1.09
C LYS A 70 11.19 32.44 -0.20
N LEU A 71 10.15 32.06 -0.96
CA LEU A 71 9.74 32.80 -2.15
C LEU A 71 9.32 34.24 -1.82
N ALA A 72 8.61 34.45 -0.72
CA ALA A 72 8.25 35.79 -0.27
C ALA A 72 9.48 36.63 0.09
N GLN A 73 10.47 36.03 0.77
CA GLN A 73 11.75 36.69 1.07
C GLN A 73 12.48 37.12 -0.20
N ILE A 74 12.57 36.23 -1.21
CA ILE A 74 13.22 36.54 -2.49
C ILE A 74 12.52 37.72 -3.19
N ARG A 75 11.18 37.73 -3.20
CA ARG A 75 10.40 38.82 -3.82
C ARG A 75 10.64 40.17 -3.15
N ARG A 76 10.71 40.22 -1.81
CA ARG A 76 11.04 41.45 -1.06
C ARG A 76 12.45 41.95 -1.41
N SER A 77 13.42 41.03 -1.39
CA SER A 77 14.80 41.33 -1.78
C SER A 77 14.91 41.88 -3.20
N MET A 78 14.14 41.35 -4.16
CA MET A 78 14.07 41.86 -5.53
C MET A 78 13.41 43.24 -5.64
N ARG A 79 12.47 43.58 -4.75
CA ARG A 79 11.77 44.87 -4.72
C ARG A 79 12.55 45.95 -3.97
N GLY A 80 13.63 45.58 -3.27
CA GLY A 80 14.45 46.51 -2.48
C GLY A 80 13.85 46.86 -1.12
N GLU A 81 12.96 46.01 -0.60
CA GLU A 81 12.39 46.08 0.76
C GLU A 81 13.23 45.29 1.78
#